data_AF-A0A4R5CCD0-F1
#
_entry.id   AF-A0A4R5CCD0-F1
#
_cell.length_a   1.000
_cell.length_b   1.000
_cell.length_c   1.000
_cell.angle_alpha   90.00
_cell.angle_beta   90.00
_cell.angle_gamma   90.00
#
_symmetry.space_group_name_H-M   'P 1'
#
loop_
_entity.id
_entity.type
_entity.pdbx_description
1 polymer ?
#
loop_
_entity_poly.entity_id
_entity_poly.type
_entity_poly.pdbx_seq_one_letter_code
_entity_poly.pdbx_strand_id
1 'polypeptide(L)'
;MLGPHTVTVRRPAGRDGWGNTVAGAAETPVPGCFWQPVSTDEQLNAADTVTVVARVFMPPAADVKATDRIRFEGRDYAIEGRPELHHTPAGPHHYEVNLKEIEG
;
A
#
# COMPACT_ATOMS: atom_id res chain seq x y z
N MET A 1 -3.51 17.80 2.81
CA MET A 1 -2.59 16.92 3.56
C MET A 1 -3.44 16.12 4.52
N LEU A 2 -3.36 14.78 4.49
CA LEU A 2 -4.23 13.91 5.31
C LEU A 2 -3.63 13.66 6.69
N GLY A 3 -2.31 13.56 6.76
CA GLY A 3 -1.57 13.36 8.01
C GLY A 3 -0.10 13.75 7.86
N PRO A 4 0.70 13.57 8.93
CA PRO A 4 2.10 13.99 8.96
C PRO A 4 3.06 13.00 8.28
N HIS A 5 2.59 11.81 7.89
CA HIS A 5 3.48 10.73 7.47
C HIS A 5 3.92 10.87 6.02
N THR A 6 5.12 10.35 5.75
CA THR A 6 5.61 10.07 4.41
C THR A 6 5.82 8.57 4.31
N VAL A 7 5.19 7.93 3.33
CA VAL A 7 5.41 6.52 3.02
C VAL A 7 6.16 6.40 1.70
N THR A 8 6.88 5.30 1.49
CA THR A 8 7.52 5.04 0.20
C THR A 8 6.73 3.98 -0.55
N VAL A 9 6.22 4.33 -1.74
CA VAL A 9 5.66 3.36 -2.68
C VAL A 9 6.81 2.70 -3.42
N ARG A 10 6.89 1.38 -3.34
CA ARG A 10 7.88 0.55 -4.02
C ARG A 10 7.20 -0.24 -5.12
N ARG A 11 7.41 0.18 -6.36
CA ARG A 11 6.92 -0.53 -7.54
C ARG A 11 7.90 -1.62 -7.91
N PRO A 12 7.50 -2.91 -7.93
CA PRO A 12 8.38 -3.98 -8.39
C PRO A 12 8.74 -3.79 -9.86
N ALA A 13 9.90 -4.32 -10.24
CA ALA A 13 10.31 -4.38 -11.64
C ALA A 13 9.25 -5.13 -12.47
N GLY A 14 8.88 -4.57 -13.62
CA GLY A 14 7.93 -5.19 -14.54
C GLY A 14 8.52 -6.43 -15.21
N ARG A 15 7.65 -7.17 -15.91
CA ARG A 15 8.08 -8.21 -16.86
C ARG A 15 7.69 -7.81 -18.28
N ASP A 16 8.54 -8.13 -19.24
CA ASP A 16 8.21 -7.97 -20.65
C ASP A 16 7.27 -9.09 -21.15
N GLY A 17 6.87 -9.03 -22.42
CA GLY A 17 6.02 -10.05 -23.05
C GLY A 17 6.66 -11.44 -23.17
N TRP A 18 7.94 -11.58 -22.83
CA TRP A 18 8.70 -12.84 -22.82
C TRP A 18 9.01 -13.31 -21.38
N GLY A 19 8.51 -12.60 -20.37
CA GLY A 19 8.68 -12.93 -18.96
C GLY A 19 10.01 -12.49 -18.35
N ASN A 20 10.86 -11.77 -19.08
CA ASN A 20 12.11 -11.23 -18.54
C ASN A 20 11.81 -10.05 -17.62
N THR A 21 12.57 -9.93 -16.54
CA THR A 21 12.52 -8.74 -15.68
C THR A 21 13.01 -7.53 -16.46
N VAL A 22 12.15 -6.54 -16.66
CA VAL A 22 12.52 -5.25 -17.23
C VAL A 22 12.97 -4.35 -16.09
N ALA A 23 14.05 -3.59 -16.30
CA ALA A 23 14.52 -2.65 -15.30
C ALA A 23 13.41 -1.67 -14.88
N GLY A 24 13.34 -1.38 -13.58
CA GLY A 24 12.48 -0.32 -13.06
C GLY A 24 11.80 -0.61 -11.73
N ALA A 25 12.49 -1.25 -10.77
CA ALA A 25 12.05 -1.12 -9.39
C ALA A 25 12.16 0.37 -9.01
N ALA A 26 11.03 1.00 -8.72
CA ALA A 26 10.97 2.44 -8.44
C ALA A 26 10.50 2.66 -7.00
N GLU A 27 11.22 3.51 -6.27
CA GLU A 27 10.84 3.93 -4.92
C GLU A 27 10.44 5.40 -4.95
N THR A 28 9.20 5.69 -4.60
CA THR A 28 8.65 7.05 -4.65
C THR A 28 8.16 7.45 -3.26
N PRO A 29 8.76 8.48 -2.62
CA PRO A 29 8.24 9.01 -1.38
C PRO A 29 6.92 9.76 -1.64
N VAL A 30 5.90 9.45 -0.86
CA VAL A 30 4.57 10.07 -0.91
C VAL A 30 4.31 10.77 0.43
N PRO A 31 4.43 12.11 0.48
CA PRO A 31 4.19 12.86 1.70
C PRO A 31 2.69 13.12 1.95
N GLY A 32 2.36 13.50 3.17
CA GLY A 32 1.00 13.93 3.53
C GLY A 32 0.01 12.78 3.72
N CYS A 33 0.53 11.58 3.97
CA CYS A 33 -0.22 10.38 4.29
C CYS A 33 -0.64 10.36 5.77
N PHE A 34 -1.71 9.64 6.06
CA PHE A 34 -2.07 9.28 7.44
C PHE A 34 -1.94 7.76 7.59
N TRP A 35 -1.22 7.31 8.62
CA TRP A 35 -0.95 5.90 8.88
C TRP A 35 -1.78 5.50 10.08
N GLN A 36 -2.60 4.48 9.91
CA GLN A 36 -3.48 3.96 10.94
C GLN A 36 -3.15 2.49 11.16
N PRO A 37 -2.56 2.10 12.30
CA PRO A 37 -2.49 0.71 12.69
C PRO A 37 -3.90 0.13 12.76
N VAL A 38 -4.09 -1.06 12.19
CA VAL A 38 -5.34 -1.80 12.27
C VAL A 38 -4.98 -3.13 12.92
N SER A 39 -5.45 -3.38 14.14
CA SER A 39 -5.33 -4.71 14.73
C SER A 39 -6.57 -5.51 14.34
N THR A 40 -6.39 -6.54 13.53
CA THR A 40 -7.31 -7.68 13.49
C THR A 40 -6.57 -8.88 14.09
N ASP A 41 -6.97 -9.29 15.29
CA ASP A 41 -6.52 -10.55 15.91
C ASP A 41 -6.77 -11.72 14.95
N GLU A 42 -5.72 -12.46 14.59
CA GLU A 42 -5.87 -13.73 13.89
C GLU A 42 -6.08 -14.87 14.87
N GLN A 43 -7.23 -15.53 14.77
CA GLN A 43 -7.53 -16.75 15.51
C GLN A 43 -7.06 -17.95 14.67
N LEU A 44 -6.00 -18.61 15.14
CA LEU A 44 -5.43 -19.84 14.58
C LEU A 44 -6.50 -20.93 14.45
N ASN A 45 -6.90 -21.26 13.21
CA ASN A 45 -7.42 -22.58 12.81
C ASN A 45 -7.46 -22.70 11.27
N ALA A 46 -6.34 -23.12 10.68
CA ALA A 46 -6.23 -23.91 9.44
C ALA A 46 -7.05 -23.55 8.17
N ALA A 47 -7.31 -22.28 7.88
CA ALA A 47 -7.71 -21.85 6.54
C ALA A 47 -7.32 -20.39 6.30
N ASP A 48 -6.61 -20.13 5.19
CA ASP A 48 -6.20 -18.83 4.63
C ASP A 48 -6.65 -17.58 5.40
N THR A 49 -5.82 -17.13 6.34
CA THR A 49 -6.07 -15.88 7.08
C THR A 49 -5.29 -14.73 6.45
N VAL A 50 -5.97 -13.59 6.29
CA VAL A 50 -5.38 -12.35 5.79
C VAL A 50 -5.18 -11.40 6.96
N THR A 51 -3.94 -11.26 7.43
CA THR A 51 -3.57 -10.33 8.50
C THR A 51 -3.43 -8.91 7.94
N VAL A 52 -4.48 -8.08 8.03
CA VAL A 52 -4.32 -6.64 7.79
C VAL A 52 -3.78 -6.01 9.07
N VAL A 53 -2.59 -5.42 8.99
CA VAL A 53 -1.88 -4.84 10.15
C VAL A 53 -1.96 -3.31 10.18
N ALA A 54 -2.27 -2.70 9.03
CA ALA A 54 -2.40 -1.27 8.91
C ALA A 54 -3.30 -0.87 7.74
N ARG A 55 -3.81 0.35 7.81
CA ARG A 55 -4.41 1.09 6.71
C ARG A 55 -3.67 2.40 6.54
N VAL A 56 -3.33 2.75 5.31
CA VAL A 56 -2.75 4.06 4.98
C VAL A 56 -3.72 4.85 4.12
N PHE A 57 -3.90 6.12 4.47
CA PHE A 57 -4.64 7.10 3.70
C PHE A 57 -3.65 7.95 2.90
N MET A 58 -3.77 7.94 1.58
CA MET A 58 -2.81 8.60 0.68
C MET A 58 -3.47 9.75 -0.09
N PRO A 59 -2.74 10.82 -0.42
CA PRO A 59 -3.28 11.89 -1.26
C PRO A 59 -3.87 11.36 -2.57
N PRO A 60 -4.91 12.01 -3.14
CA PRO A 60 -5.62 11.50 -4.31
C PRO A 60 -4.76 11.50 -5.59
N ALA A 61 -3.64 12.24 -5.59
CA ALA A 61 -2.66 12.27 -6.66
C ALA A 61 -1.56 11.20 -6.51
N ALA A 62 -1.58 10.37 -5.47
CA ALA A 62 -0.59 9.31 -5.28
C ALA A 62 -0.69 8.26 -6.42
N ASP A 63 0.44 7.94 -7.03
CA ASP A 63 0.56 6.83 -7.96
C ASP A 63 0.79 5.54 -7.15
N VAL A 64 -0.30 4.82 -6.87
CA VAL A 64 -0.29 3.55 -6.13
C VAL A 64 -1.10 2.50 -6.88
N LYS A 65 -0.54 1.30 -7.00
CA LYS A 65 -1.17 0.13 -7.65
C LYS A 65 -1.20 -1.04 -6.66
N ALA A 66 -2.16 -1.95 -6.86
CA ALA A 66 -2.29 -3.15 -6.03
C ALA A 66 -1.02 -4.04 -5.99
N THR A 67 -0.17 -3.96 -7.03
CA THR A 67 1.08 -4.72 -7.11
C THR A 67 2.26 -4.03 -6.41
N ASP A 68 2.08 -2.78 -5.98
CA ASP A 68 3.12 -2.04 -5.28
C ASP A 68 3.26 -2.54 -3.83
N ARG A 69 4.37 -2.21 -3.19
CA ARG A 69 4.59 -2.38 -1.75
C ARG A 69 4.69 -1.02 -1.10
N ILE A 70 4.30 -0.94 0.17
CA ILE A 70 4.44 0.28 0.97
C ILE A 70 5.55 0.07 1.99
N ARG A 71 6.53 0.98 2.02
CA ARG A 71 7.56 1.01 3.05
C ARG A 71 7.30 2.16 4.01
N PHE A 72 7.24 1.86 5.29
CA PHE A 72 7.03 2.83 6.37
C PHE A 72 7.83 2.40 7.60
N GLU A 73 8.50 3.35 8.26
CA GLU A 73 9.33 3.12 9.44
C GLU A 73 10.31 1.93 9.31
N GLY A 74 10.87 1.74 8.12
CA GLY A 74 11.87 0.70 7.87
C GLY A 74 11.30 -0.70 7.59
N ARG A 75 9.98 -0.87 7.58
CA ARG A 75 9.28 -2.14 7.29
C ARG A 75 8.60 -2.09 5.93
N ASP A 76 8.54 -3.21 5.24
CA ASP A 76 7.85 -3.38 3.96
C ASP A 76 6.50 -4.09 4.18
N TYR A 77 5.46 -3.56 3.56
CA TYR A 77 4.10 -4.06 3.62
C TYR A 77 3.59 -4.36 2.21
N ALA A 78 2.84 -5.44 2.06
CA ALA A 78 2.12 -5.73 0.83
C ALA A 78 0.76 -5.05 0.87
N ILE A 79 0.33 -4.53 -0.29
CA ILE A 79 -1.03 -4.03 -0.45
C ILE A 79 -1.98 -5.21 -0.52
N GLU A 80 -2.98 -5.20 0.35
CA GLU A 80 -4.03 -6.20 0.39
C GLU A 80 -5.26 -5.67 -0.36
N GLY A 81 -5.69 -6.38 -1.40
CA GLY A 81 -6.75 -5.93 -2.28
C GLY A 81 -6.31 -4.80 -3.22
N ARG A 82 -7.20 -3.85 -3.49
CA ARG A 82 -6.95 -2.71 -4.40
C ARG A 82 -6.98 -1.40 -3.62
N PRO A 83 -6.10 -0.43 -3.94
CA PRO A 83 -6.27 0.94 -3.46
C PRO A 83 -7.66 1.49 -3.83
N GLU A 84 -8.39 2.01 -2.85
CA GLU A 84 -9.74 2.54 -3.04
C GLU A 84 -9.69 4.06 -3.11
N LEU A 85 -10.04 4.66 -4.26
CA LEU A 85 -10.12 6.11 -4.39
C LEU A 85 -11.46 6.62 -3.87
N HIS A 86 -11.44 7.34 -2.76
CA HIS A 86 -12.61 7.97 -2.17
C HIS A 86 -12.85 9.35 -2.78
N HIS A 87 -14.12 9.65 -3.00
CA HIS A 87 -14.59 10.92 -3.57
C HIS A 87 -15.43 11.70 -2.56
N THR A 88 -15.44 13.02 -2.73
CA THR A 88 -16.40 13.94 -2.12
C THR A 88 -17.14 14.69 -3.24
N PRO A 89 -18.16 15.51 -2.96
CA PRO A 89 -18.76 16.36 -3.99
C PRO A 89 -17.77 17.29 -4.72
N ALA A 90 -16.61 17.58 -4.11
CA ALA A 90 -15.54 18.38 -4.70
C ALA A 90 -14.58 17.58 -5.61
N GLY A 91 -14.72 16.25 -5.69
CA GLY A 91 -13.88 15.38 -6.50
C GLY A 91 -13.08 14.34 -5.70
N PRO A 92 -12.03 13.74 -6.31
CA PRO A 92 -11.14 12.78 -5.65
C PRO A 92 -10.54 13.35 -4.37
N HIS A 93 -10.61 12.58 -3.28
CA HIS A 93 -10.24 13.07 -1.95
C HIS A 93 -9.02 12.34 -1.37
N HIS A 94 -8.98 11.01 -1.38
CA HIS A 94 -7.82 10.23 -0.94
C HIS A 94 -7.95 8.77 -1.38
N TYR A 95 -6.84 8.04 -1.35
CA TYR A 95 -6.85 6.58 -1.37
C TYR A 95 -6.92 6.02 0.04
N GLU A 96 -7.68 4.95 0.22
CA GLU A 96 -7.55 4.02 1.34
C GLU A 96 -6.84 2.74 0.87
N VAL A 97 -5.80 2.33 1.58
CA VAL A 97 -4.98 1.17 1.21
C VAL A 97 -4.78 0.28 2.42
N ASN A 98 -5.27 -0.95 2.34
CA ASN A 98 -5.04 -1.98 3.35
C ASN A 98 -3.69 -2.62 3.17
N LEU A 99 -3.00 -2.88 4.27
CA LEU A 99 -1.63 -3.38 4.29
C LEU A 99 -1.51 -4.61 5.18
N LYS A 100 -0.78 -5.60 4.68
CA LYS A 100 -0.30 -6.75 5.47
C LYS A 100 1.22 -6.71 5.58
N GLU A 101 1.76 -7.21 6.68
CA GLU A 101 3.20 -7.37 6.83
C GLU A 101 3.70 -8.45 5.85
N ILE A 102 4.86 -8.21 5.24
CA ILE A 102 5.52 -9.24 4.44
C ILE A 102 6.41 -10.00 5.42
N GLU A 103 6.04 -11.24 5.73
CA GLU A 103 6.96 -12.16 6.41
C GLU A 103 8.19 -12.36 5.51
N GLY A 104 9.38 -12.19 6.10
CA GLY A 104 10.67 -12.37 5.44
C GLY A 104 11.09 -13.82 5.36
#